data_AF-A0AA92V513-F1
#
_entry.id   AF-A0AA92V513-F1
#
_cell.length_a   1.000
_cell.length_b   1.000
_cell.length_c   1.000
_cell.angle_alpha   90.00
_cell.angle_beta   90.00
_cell.angle_gamma   90.00
#
_symmetry.space_group_name_H-M   'P 1'
#
loop_
_entity.id
_entity.type
_entity.pdbx_description
1 polymer ?
#
loop_
_entity_poly.entity_id
_entity_poly.type
_entity_poly.pdbx_seq_one_letter_code
_entity_poly.pdbx_strand_id
1 'polypeptide(L)'
;MHEYLNYDKVIVTTTFANTDDYEISENGKDLHLTINMFSMATSEDLIRVFLKILSDHFKNCYLKRYFVENRFWCVEYILQDEDERDEDIGDLMVPILDILKRKQHGVILPYLKGFRHLRIPADKAMDKIVDLSVATMLPRNKMVKMISPFVYDGNKLIDKRCQKLYDFVHECNGSSIDDIKADYERFVQKVMVQWINK
;
A
#
# COMPACT_ATOMS: atom_id res chain seq x y z
N MET A 1 -26.10 1.38 15.55
CA MET A 1 -25.23 2.40 14.94
C MET A 1 -23.84 2.09 15.46
N HIS A 2 -22.96 1.53 14.63
CA HIS A 2 -21.68 0.99 15.12
C HIS A 2 -20.79 2.16 15.56
N GLU A 3 -20.37 2.16 16.83
CA GLU A 3 -19.58 3.24 17.46
C GLU A 3 -18.28 3.56 16.72
N TYR A 4 -17.81 2.63 15.88
CA TYR A 4 -16.58 2.74 15.09
C TYR A 4 -16.66 3.65 13.85
N LEU A 5 -17.81 4.28 13.59
CA LEU A 5 -18.03 5.19 12.45
C LEU A 5 -17.72 6.67 12.77
N ASN A 6 -17.15 6.96 13.95
CA ASN A 6 -16.85 8.32 14.40
C ASN A 6 -15.33 8.65 14.39
N TYR A 7 -14.50 7.74 13.89
CA TYR A 7 -13.04 7.91 13.89
C TYR A 7 -12.55 8.56 12.61
N ASP A 8 -11.61 9.49 12.73
CA ASP A 8 -10.99 10.15 11.59
C ASP A 8 -9.97 9.21 10.89
N LYS A 9 -9.49 8.19 11.63
CA LYS A 9 -8.48 7.23 11.19
C LYS A 9 -8.55 5.91 11.95
N VAL A 10 -8.23 4.80 11.27
CA VAL A 10 -8.04 3.49 11.90
C VAL A 10 -6.67 2.91 11.55
N ILE A 11 -5.92 2.50 12.56
CA ILE A 11 -4.63 1.82 12.43
C ILE A 11 -4.84 0.34 12.71
N VAL A 12 -4.57 -0.52 11.72
CA VAL A 12 -4.64 -1.98 11.91
C VAL A 12 -3.24 -2.54 11.87
N THR A 13 -2.81 -3.14 12.98
CA THR A 13 -1.50 -3.80 13.12
C THR A 13 -1.73 -5.29 13.25
N THR A 14 -1.12 -6.06 12.36
CA THR A 14 -1.13 -7.53 12.43
C THR A 14 0.22 -8.02 12.92
N THR A 15 0.27 -8.66 14.08
CA THR A 15 1.51 -9.16 14.69
C THR A 15 1.46 -10.68 14.94
N PHE A 16 2.61 -11.26 15.27
CA PHE A 16 2.75 -12.66 15.67
C PHE A 16 3.28 -12.78 17.12
N ALA A 17 2.88 -11.87 18.02
CA ALA A 17 3.39 -11.82 19.38
C ALA A 17 2.26 -11.79 20.44
N ASN A 18 2.28 -12.79 21.33
CA ASN A 18 1.54 -12.92 22.59
C ASN A 18 0.02 -13.22 22.55
N THR A 19 -0.48 -13.50 23.77
CA THR A 19 -1.55 -14.41 24.18
C THR A 19 -2.99 -13.96 23.92
N ASP A 20 -3.22 -12.73 23.50
CA ASP A 20 -4.56 -12.19 23.25
C ASP A 20 -4.88 -12.19 21.76
N ASP A 21 -6.06 -12.64 21.34
CA ASP A 21 -6.41 -12.80 19.91
C ASP A 21 -6.43 -11.45 19.15
N TYR A 22 -6.87 -10.38 19.82
CA TYR A 22 -6.85 -9.01 19.32
C TYR A 22 -6.94 -8.01 20.48
N GLU A 23 -6.47 -6.78 20.24
CA GLU A 23 -6.56 -5.64 21.16
C GLU A 23 -7.07 -4.42 20.40
N ILE A 24 -8.06 -3.73 20.99
CA ILE A 24 -8.57 -2.46 20.48
C ILE A 24 -8.19 -1.37 21.47
N SER A 25 -7.57 -0.29 20.99
CA SER A 25 -7.30 0.90 21.79
C SER A 25 -7.73 2.16 21.06
N GLU A 26 -8.20 3.15 21.82
CA GLU A 26 -8.65 4.44 21.29
C GLU A 26 -7.70 5.54 21.77
N ASN A 27 -7.26 6.38 20.85
CA ASN A 27 -6.44 7.55 21.15
C ASN A 27 -7.07 8.80 20.51
N GLY A 28 -7.94 9.46 21.28
CA GLY A 28 -8.72 10.58 20.76
C GLY A 28 -9.69 10.11 19.67
N LYS A 29 -9.44 10.50 18.42
CA LYS A 29 -10.24 10.11 17.25
C LYS A 29 -9.57 9.04 16.37
N ASP A 30 -8.48 8.45 16.85
CA ASP A 30 -7.77 7.37 16.17
C ASP A 30 -8.15 6.04 16.86
N LEU A 31 -8.58 5.06 16.07
CA LEU A 31 -8.82 3.69 16.53
C LEU A 31 -7.61 2.82 16.16
N HIS A 32 -7.07 2.08 17.12
CA HIS A 32 -5.97 1.15 16.92
C HIS A 32 -6.48 -0.27 17.15
N LEU A 33 -6.35 -1.14 16.13
CA LEU A 33 -6.59 -2.57 16.24
C LEU A 33 -5.28 -3.32 16.07
N THR A 34 -4.86 -4.03 17.10
CA THR A 34 -3.76 -5.00 17.04
C THR A 34 -4.35 -6.41 16.98
N ILE A 35 -3.92 -7.22 16.02
CA ILE A 35 -4.40 -8.60 15.85
C ILE A 35 -3.20 -9.53 15.96
N ASN A 36 -3.24 -10.47 16.89
CA ASN A 36 -2.19 -11.48 17.05
C ASN A 36 -2.58 -12.73 16.26
N MET A 37 -1.78 -13.07 15.26
CA MET A 37 -2.05 -14.22 14.43
C MET A 37 -1.32 -15.44 14.99
N PHE A 38 -2.03 -16.33 15.70
CA PHE A 38 -1.48 -17.62 16.16
C PHE A 38 -1.24 -18.60 15.00
N SER A 39 -2.11 -18.55 13.98
CA SER A 39 -1.96 -19.27 12.72
C SER A 39 -2.59 -18.46 11.59
N MET A 40 -1.98 -18.49 10.40
CA MET A 40 -2.48 -17.74 9.23
C MET A 40 -3.92 -18.09 8.85
N ALA A 41 -4.34 -19.34 9.05
CA ALA A 41 -5.63 -19.84 8.57
C ALA A 41 -6.83 -19.41 9.43
N THR A 42 -6.63 -19.12 10.71
CA THR A 42 -7.72 -18.85 11.66
C THR A 42 -8.05 -17.36 11.80
N SER A 43 -7.09 -16.48 11.56
CA SER A 43 -7.27 -15.02 11.70
C SER A 43 -7.58 -14.32 10.38
N GLU A 44 -7.33 -14.95 9.23
CA GLU A 44 -7.48 -14.33 7.91
C GLU A 44 -8.92 -13.91 7.60
N ASP A 45 -9.91 -14.74 7.95
CA ASP A 45 -11.32 -14.40 7.72
C ASP A 45 -11.80 -13.23 8.59
N LEU A 46 -11.36 -13.18 9.85
CA LEU A 46 -11.70 -12.11 10.78
C LEU A 46 -11.04 -10.77 10.36
N ILE A 47 -9.76 -10.84 9.95
CA ILE A 47 -9.03 -9.70 9.38
C ILE A 47 -9.73 -9.20 8.12
N ARG A 48 -10.11 -10.09 7.21
CA ARG A 48 -10.80 -9.73 5.95
C ARG A 48 -12.16 -9.09 6.20
N VAL A 49 -12.96 -9.64 7.10
CA VAL A 49 -14.29 -9.09 7.43
C VAL A 49 -14.15 -7.71 8.08
N PHE A 50 -13.27 -7.58 9.07
CA PHE A 50 -13.07 -6.30 9.77
C PHE A 50 -12.50 -5.22 8.84
N LEU A 51 -11.44 -5.54 8.09
CA LEU A 51 -10.88 -4.62 7.10
C LEU A 51 -11.88 -4.29 6.00
N LYS A 52 -12.74 -5.22 5.59
CA LYS A 52 -13.80 -4.94 4.62
C LYS A 52 -14.77 -3.89 5.17
N ILE A 53 -15.30 -4.11 6.38
CA ILE A 53 -16.22 -3.17 7.04
C ILE A 53 -15.62 -1.77 7.13
N LEU A 54 -14.35 -1.68 7.55
CA LEU A 54 -13.67 -0.38 7.62
C LEU A 54 -13.35 0.22 6.25
N SER A 55 -12.99 -0.59 5.26
CA SER A 55 -12.70 -0.15 3.88
C SER A 55 -13.94 0.29 3.09
N ASP A 56 -15.13 0.02 3.61
CA ASP A 56 -16.38 0.54 3.06
C ASP A 56 -16.72 1.90 3.68
N HIS A 57 -16.06 2.27 4.78
CA HIS A 57 -16.16 3.59 5.40
C HIS A 57 -15.06 4.53 4.90
N PHE A 58 -13.80 4.07 4.94
CA PHE A 58 -12.63 4.87 4.57
C PHE A 58 -12.28 4.74 3.09
N LYS A 59 -12.21 5.88 2.39
CA LYS A 59 -11.85 5.94 0.96
C LYS A 59 -10.42 5.50 0.68
N ASN A 60 -9.49 5.78 1.61
CA ASN A 60 -8.07 5.54 1.43
C ASN A 60 -7.53 4.54 2.47
N CYS A 61 -6.78 3.54 2.00
CA CYS A 61 -5.96 2.67 2.84
C CYS A 61 -4.49 2.77 2.43
N TYR A 62 -3.62 3.04 3.38
CA TYR A 62 -2.19 3.14 3.20
C TYR A 62 -1.48 2.02 3.96
N LEU A 63 -0.41 1.49 3.36
CA LEU A 63 0.53 0.63 4.04
C LEU A 63 1.55 1.52 4.77
N LYS A 64 1.55 1.51 6.11
CA LYS A 64 2.47 2.32 6.91
C LYS A 64 3.79 1.61 7.16
N ARG A 65 3.77 0.36 7.64
CA ARG A 65 5.01 -0.38 7.94
C ARG A 65 4.90 -1.85 7.57
N TYR A 66 6.02 -2.38 7.10
CA TYR A 66 6.24 -3.81 6.86
C TYR A 66 7.61 -4.18 7.45
N PHE A 67 7.63 -5.14 8.39
CA PHE A 67 8.88 -5.68 8.90
C PHE A 67 8.79 -7.19 9.13
N VAL A 68 9.96 -7.85 9.08
CA VAL A 68 10.10 -9.28 9.27
C VAL A 68 10.85 -9.53 10.56
N GLU A 69 10.22 -10.21 11.51
CA GLU A 69 10.84 -10.60 12.78
C GLU A 69 10.73 -12.12 12.93
N ASN A 70 11.86 -12.80 13.15
CA ASN A 70 11.89 -14.26 13.37
C ASN A 70 11.18 -15.11 12.30
N ARG A 71 11.25 -14.72 11.02
CA ARG A 71 10.54 -15.30 9.84
C ARG A 71 9.03 -15.00 9.78
N PHE A 72 8.50 -14.21 10.70
CA PHE A 72 7.12 -13.73 10.71
C PHE A 72 7.02 -12.32 10.13
N TRP A 73 5.89 -11.96 9.51
CA TRP A 73 5.68 -10.66 8.86
C TRP A 73 4.69 -9.83 9.67
N CYS A 74 5.12 -8.66 10.14
CA CYS A 74 4.25 -7.69 10.78
C CYS A 74 3.88 -6.60 9.78
N VAL A 75 2.59 -6.27 9.70
CA VAL A 75 2.08 -5.27 8.76
C VAL A 75 1.16 -4.28 9.47
N GLU A 76 1.44 -2.99 9.31
CA GLU A 76 0.66 -1.86 9.85
C GLU A 76 -0.04 -1.12 8.70
N TYR A 77 -1.35 -0.99 8.81
CA TYR A 77 -2.24 -0.31 7.87
C TYR A 77 -2.83 0.95 8.48
N ILE A 78 -3.10 1.93 7.62
CA ILE A 78 -3.83 3.15 7.97
C ILE A 78 -5.01 3.32 7.03
N LEU A 79 -6.22 3.31 7.59
CA LEU A 79 -7.47 3.59 6.92
C LEU A 79 -7.92 5.01 7.28
N GLN A 80 -8.27 5.82 6.28
CA GLN A 80 -8.66 7.22 6.47
C GLN A 80 -9.60 7.74 5.35
N ASP A 81 -10.39 8.77 5.67
CA ASP A 81 -11.48 9.25 4.80
C ASP A 81 -10.99 10.15 3.66
N GLU A 82 -10.05 11.07 3.91
CA GLU A 82 -9.51 11.99 2.90
C GLU A 82 -7.99 12.25 3.06
N ASP A 83 -7.36 12.84 2.03
CA ASP A 83 -5.97 13.35 2.02
C ASP A 83 -5.86 14.51 3.05
N GLU A 84 -4.87 14.71 3.91
CA GLU A 84 -3.46 14.31 3.96
C GLU A 84 -2.93 14.57 5.39
N ARG A 85 -2.17 13.62 5.94
CA ARG A 85 -0.86 13.93 6.53
C ARG A 85 0.11 12.87 6.04
N ASP A 86 1.03 13.27 5.16
CA ASP A 86 2.13 12.44 4.67
C ASP A 86 2.97 11.86 5.85
N GLU A 87 2.87 12.44 7.04
CA GLU A 87 3.45 11.99 8.31
C GLU A 87 2.97 10.59 8.75
N ASP A 88 1.75 10.22 8.35
CA ASP A 88 1.15 8.93 8.70
C ASP A 88 1.59 7.81 7.75
N ILE A 89 2.10 8.14 6.56
CA ILE A 89 2.59 7.17 5.59
C ILE A 89 4.05 6.86 5.93
N GLY A 90 4.30 5.67 6.47
CA GLY A 90 5.66 5.25 6.79
C GLY A 90 6.50 5.06 5.52
N ASP A 91 7.81 5.20 5.66
CA ASP A 91 8.73 4.88 4.58
C ASP A 91 8.59 3.40 4.25
N LEU A 92 8.12 3.12 3.04
CA LEU A 92 8.01 1.75 2.56
C LEU A 92 9.42 1.18 2.45
N MET A 93 9.86 0.45 3.47
CA MET A 93 11.13 -0.30 3.49
C MET A 93 11.09 -1.54 2.60
N VAL A 94 10.05 -1.72 1.79
CA VAL A 94 9.98 -2.83 0.85
C VAL A 94 11.07 -2.60 -0.20
N PRO A 95 11.91 -3.61 -0.51
CA PRO A 95 12.91 -3.49 -1.56
C PRO A 95 12.19 -3.34 -2.90
N ILE A 96 11.88 -2.10 -3.30
CA ILE A 96 11.17 -1.75 -4.53
C ILE A 96 11.81 -2.48 -5.71
N LEU A 97 13.15 -2.53 -5.74
CA LEU A 97 13.89 -3.22 -6.78
C LEU A 97 13.65 -4.73 -6.83
N ASP A 98 13.33 -5.38 -5.71
CA ASP A 98 13.00 -6.81 -5.69
C ASP A 98 11.57 -7.06 -6.13
N ILE A 99 10.65 -6.11 -5.90
CA ILE A 99 9.32 -6.14 -6.52
C ILE A 99 9.46 -5.96 -8.04
N LEU A 100 10.22 -4.96 -8.48
CA LEU A 100 10.40 -4.64 -9.90
C LEU A 100 11.07 -5.78 -10.70
N LYS A 101 11.86 -6.64 -10.04
CA LYS A 101 12.48 -7.82 -10.67
C LYS A 101 11.52 -8.99 -10.90
N ARG A 102 10.29 -8.96 -10.35
CA ARG A 102 9.34 -10.07 -10.52
C ARG A 102 8.71 -9.99 -11.92
N LYS A 103 8.78 -11.11 -12.65
CA LYS A 103 8.46 -11.22 -14.10
C LYS A 103 6.99 -10.98 -14.49
N GLN A 104 6.09 -10.69 -13.56
CA GLN A 104 4.68 -10.50 -13.89
C GLN A 104 4.40 -9.03 -14.22
N HIS A 105 3.86 -8.80 -15.41
CA HIS A 105 3.70 -7.52 -16.11
C HIS A 105 3.07 -6.40 -15.28
N GLY A 106 3.55 -5.16 -15.48
CA GLY A 106 2.90 -3.94 -14.98
C GLY A 106 2.91 -3.85 -13.46
N VAL A 107 4.06 -3.52 -12.88
CA VAL A 107 4.22 -3.55 -11.43
C VAL A 107 3.43 -2.41 -10.79
N ILE A 108 2.30 -2.77 -10.19
CA ILE A 108 1.60 -1.95 -9.22
C ILE A 108 2.40 -1.98 -7.92
N LEU A 109 2.72 -0.81 -7.38
CA LEU A 109 3.41 -0.64 -6.11
C LEU A 109 2.43 -0.08 -5.07
N PRO A 110 2.61 -0.40 -3.77
CA PRO A 110 2.02 0.41 -2.71
C PRO A 110 2.42 1.88 -2.91
N TYR A 111 1.54 2.81 -2.51
CA TYR A 111 1.88 4.22 -2.56
C TYR A 111 3.16 4.52 -1.78
N LEU A 112 4.03 5.34 -2.38
CA LEU A 112 5.26 5.83 -1.77
C LEU A 112 5.09 7.31 -1.44
N LYS A 113 5.37 7.65 -0.18
CA LYS A 113 5.36 9.02 0.32
C LYS A 113 6.15 9.97 -0.58
N GLY A 114 5.61 11.18 -0.78
CA GLY A 114 6.22 12.23 -1.59
C GLY A 114 5.96 12.16 -3.10
N PHE A 115 5.16 11.20 -3.58
CA PHE A 115 4.76 11.06 -4.99
C PHE A 115 3.25 11.22 -5.17
N ARG A 116 2.65 12.21 -4.49
CA ARG A 116 1.18 12.38 -4.38
C ARG A 116 0.45 12.36 -5.72
N HIS A 117 1.05 12.90 -6.78
CA HIS A 117 0.39 12.97 -8.09
C HIS A 117 0.38 11.61 -8.80
N LEU A 118 1.07 10.60 -8.27
CA LEU A 118 1.06 9.22 -8.73
C LEU A 118 0.10 8.32 -7.93
N ARG A 119 -0.63 8.87 -6.94
CA ARG A 119 -1.61 8.12 -6.14
C ARG A 119 -2.71 7.59 -7.05
N ILE A 120 -2.99 6.30 -6.98
CA ILE A 120 -4.18 5.69 -7.55
C ILE A 120 -5.07 5.31 -6.36
N PRO A 121 -6.21 6.00 -6.19
CA PRO A 121 -7.16 5.72 -5.12
C PRO A 121 -7.57 4.25 -5.07
N ALA A 122 -7.89 3.77 -3.87
CA ALA A 122 -8.23 2.36 -3.63
C ALA A 122 -9.45 1.88 -4.44
N ASP A 123 -10.44 2.75 -4.68
CA ASP A 123 -11.63 2.47 -5.49
C ASP A 123 -11.36 2.46 -7.01
N LYS A 124 -10.23 3.04 -7.44
CA LYS A 124 -9.77 3.06 -8.84
C LYS A 124 -8.65 2.07 -9.12
N ALA A 125 -8.06 1.52 -8.06
CA ALA A 125 -7.00 0.54 -8.13
C ALA A 125 -7.48 -0.75 -8.82
N MET A 126 -6.80 -1.17 -9.88
CA MET A 126 -7.19 -2.40 -10.60
C MET A 126 -7.06 -3.64 -9.70
N ASP A 127 -8.11 -4.46 -9.70
CA ASP A 127 -8.21 -5.75 -8.98
C ASP A 127 -7.38 -6.87 -9.63
N LYS A 128 -7.03 -6.71 -10.91
CA LYS A 128 -6.26 -7.70 -11.66
C LYS A 128 -4.80 -7.27 -11.69
N ILE A 129 -3.93 -8.22 -11.33
CA ILE A 129 -2.46 -8.17 -11.41
C ILE A 129 -1.78 -7.69 -10.13
N VAL A 130 -1.84 -8.52 -9.09
CA VAL A 130 -0.70 -8.76 -8.19
C VAL A 130 -0.78 -10.23 -7.79
N ASP A 131 -0.09 -11.13 -8.48
CA ASP A 131 0.29 -12.42 -7.90
C ASP A 131 1.72 -12.30 -7.37
N LEU A 132 1.79 -11.75 -6.17
CA LEU A 132 2.93 -11.97 -5.30
C LEU A 132 2.49 -13.09 -4.38
N SER A 133 2.98 -14.29 -4.62
CA SER A 133 2.93 -15.47 -3.74
C SER A 133 3.59 -15.24 -2.35
N VAL A 134 3.62 -13.99 -1.87
CA VAL A 134 4.38 -13.50 -0.72
C VAL A 134 3.57 -12.45 0.08
N ALA A 135 2.24 -12.45 0.06
CA ALA A 135 1.47 -11.61 1.01
C ALA A 135 0.02 -12.08 1.18
N THR A 136 -0.19 -13.07 2.04
CA THR A 136 -1.52 -13.56 2.44
C THR A 136 -2.22 -12.67 3.47
N MET A 137 -1.62 -11.53 3.85
CA MET A 137 -2.11 -10.69 4.96
C MET A 137 -2.76 -9.36 4.52
N LEU A 138 -2.91 -9.10 3.22
CA LEU A 138 -3.26 -7.78 2.68
C LEU A 138 -4.67 -7.73 2.04
N PRO A 139 -5.51 -6.71 2.33
CA PRO A 139 -6.64 -6.36 1.47
C PRO A 139 -6.12 -5.66 0.21
N ARG A 140 -5.55 -6.43 -0.73
CA ARG A 140 -4.87 -5.93 -1.94
C ARG A 140 -5.69 -4.95 -2.77
N ASN A 141 -7.01 -5.06 -2.73
CA ASN A 141 -7.93 -4.31 -3.59
C ASN A 141 -8.39 -2.98 -2.97
N LYS A 142 -8.09 -2.74 -1.69
CA LYS A 142 -8.58 -1.57 -0.96
C LYS A 142 -7.47 -0.59 -0.57
N MET A 143 -6.27 -0.71 -1.14
CA MET A 143 -5.11 0.17 -0.87
C MET A 143 -4.86 1.19 -1.97
N VAL A 144 -4.37 2.37 -1.58
CA VAL A 144 -3.81 3.37 -2.50
C VAL A 144 -2.50 2.83 -3.09
N LYS A 145 -2.38 2.95 -4.41
CA LYS A 145 -1.28 2.37 -5.19
C LYS A 145 -0.60 3.41 -6.06
N MET A 146 0.47 3.00 -6.73
CA MET A 146 1.05 3.70 -7.87
C MET A 146 1.44 2.68 -8.95
N ILE A 147 1.46 3.08 -10.22
CA ILE A 147 1.94 2.23 -11.30
C ILE A 147 3.41 2.51 -11.54
N SER A 148 4.23 1.46 -11.52
CA SER A 148 5.62 1.57 -11.97
C SER A 148 5.68 1.70 -13.49
N PRO A 149 6.49 2.63 -14.04
CA PRO A 149 6.76 2.69 -15.47
C PRO A 149 7.80 1.66 -15.91
N PHE A 150 8.37 0.86 -15.00
CA PHE A 150 9.46 -0.05 -15.32
C PHE A 150 8.97 -1.42 -15.78
N VAL A 151 9.65 -1.95 -16.78
CA VAL A 151 9.57 -3.36 -17.19
C VAL A 151 10.93 -4.01 -16.99
N TYR A 152 10.97 -5.14 -16.28
CA TYR A 152 12.17 -5.95 -16.12
C TYR A 152 12.24 -7.05 -17.18
N ASP A 153 13.29 -7.06 -17.99
CA ASP A 153 13.48 -8.07 -19.05
C ASP A 153 14.25 -9.32 -18.59
N GLY A 154 14.67 -9.36 -17.33
CA GLY A 154 15.54 -10.41 -16.77
C GLY A 154 16.98 -9.96 -16.56
N ASN A 155 17.40 -8.84 -17.14
CA ASN A 155 18.75 -8.28 -17.01
C ASN A 155 18.75 -6.80 -16.60
N LYS A 156 17.82 -6.00 -17.14
CA LYS A 156 17.74 -4.55 -16.89
C LYS A 156 16.31 -4.10 -16.59
N LEU A 157 16.21 -2.99 -15.87
CA LEU A 157 14.98 -2.21 -15.76
C LEU A 157 14.89 -1.26 -16.95
N ILE A 158 13.78 -1.35 -17.69
CA ILE A 158 13.50 -0.50 -18.85
C ILE A 158 12.42 0.49 -18.46
N ASP A 159 12.71 1.79 -18.52
CA ASP A 159 11.73 2.85 -18.38
C ASP A 159 10.78 2.85 -19.60
N LYS A 160 9.48 2.68 -19.36
CA LYS A 160 8.40 2.66 -20.36
C LYS A 160 7.39 3.79 -20.14
N ARG A 161 7.80 4.89 -19.51
CA ARG A 161 6.98 6.10 -19.43
C ARG A 161 6.49 6.51 -20.81
N CYS A 162 5.19 6.76 -20.91
CA CYS A 162 4.53 7.17 -22.15
C CYS A 162 3.27 7.99 -21.83
N GLN A 163 2.74 8.70 -22.82
CA GLN A 163 1.56 9.56 -22.63
C GLN A 163 0.36 8.77 -22.09
N LYS A 164 0.13 7.55 -22.58
CA LYS A 164 -0.95 6.67 -22.09
C LYS A 164 -0.87 6.39 -20.59
N LEU A 165 0.34 6.28 -20.03
CA LEU A 165 0.52 6.09 -18.58
C LEU A 165 0.11 7.35 -17.82
N TYR A 166 0.50 8.52 -18.33
CA TYR A 166 0.17 9.80 -17.70
C TYR A 166 -1.32 10.09 -17.74
N ASP A 167 -1.94 9.87 -18.90
CA ASP A 167 -3.39 10.02 -19.10
C ASP A 167 -4.15 9.09 -18.15
N PHE A 168 -3.73 7.83 -18.04
CA PHE A 168 -4.34 6.88 -17.12
C PHE A 168 -4.26 7.33 -15.65
N VAL A 169 -3.11 7.83 -15.19
CA VAL A 169 -2.97 8.32 -13.81
C VAL A 169 -3.85 9.56 -13.59
N HIS A 170 -3.88 10.47 -14.58
CA HIS A 170 -4.76 11.64 -14.56
C HIS A 170 -6.23 11.24 -14.44
N GLU A 171 -6.69 10.26 -15.22
CA GLU A 171 -8.05 9.73 -15.15
C GLU A 171 -8.38 9.12 -13.77
N CYS A 172 -7.39 8.55 -13.09
CA CYS A 172 -7.57 7.95 -11.77
C CYS A 172 -7.67 8.97 -10.64
N ASN A 173 -6.87 10.04 -10.66
CA ASN A 173 -6.69 10.92 -9.49
C ASN A 173 -6.89 12.42 -9.76
N GLY A 174 -7.10 12.83 -11.01
CA GLY A 174 -7.34 14.22 -11.41
C GLY A 174 -6.11 15.14 -11.35
N SER A 175 -4.92 14.63 -10.99
CA SER A 175 -3.68 15.42 -10.95
C SER A 175 -3.30 15.92 -12.34
N SER A 176 -2.69 17.10 -12.44
CA SER A 176 -2.26 17.62 -13.74
C SER A 176 -1.22 16.70 -14.40
N ILE A 177 -1.25 16.60 -15.72
CA ILE A 177 -0.29 15.76 -16.48
C ILE A 177 1.15 16.23 -16.23
N ASP A 178 1.38 17.52 -16.04
CA ASP A 178 2.71 18.07 -15.80
C ASP A 178 3.24 17.68 -14.40
N ASP A 179 2.37 17.71 -13.38
CA ASP A 179 2.72 17.25 -12.04
C ASP A 179 2.99 15.73 -12.02
N ILE A 180 2.17 14.96 -12.74
CA ILE A 180 2.36 13.51 -12.93
C ILE A 180 3.73 13.23 -13.55
N LYS A 181 4.09 13.96 -14.63
CA LYS A 181 5.40 13.82 -15.28
C LYS A 181 6.54 14.17 -14.33
N ALA A 182 6.42 15.25 -13.56
CA ALA A 182 7.43 15.67 -12.61
C ALA A 182 7.66 14.64 -11.49
N ASP A 183 6.59 14.08 -10.93
CA ASP A 183 6.71 13.03 -9.92
C ASP A 183 7.27 11.72 -10.50
N TYR A 184 6.88 11.35 -11.73
CA TYR A 184 7.46 10.19 -12.40
C TYR A 184 8.96 10.36 -12.68
N GLU A 185 9.41 11.56 -13.06
CA GLU A 185 10.84 11.84 -13.25
C GLU A 185 11.61 11.64 -11.94
N ARG A 186 11.12 12.22 -10.84
CA ARG A 186 11.69 12.02 -9.51
C ARG A 186 11.69 10.55 -9.10
N PHE A 187 10.62 9.81 -9.40
CA PHE A 187 10.48 8.40 -9.06
C PHE A 187 11.50 7.55 -9.82
N VAL A 188 11.61 7.76 -11.14
CA VAL A 188 12.57 7.06 -11.99
C VAL A 188 14.00 7.33 -11.53
N GLN A 189 14.36 8.59 -11.24
CA GLN A 189 15.67 8.93 -10.72
C GLN A 189 15.98 8.19 -9.41
N LYS A 190 15.02 8.18 -8.45
CA LYS A 190 15.16 7.46 -7.18
C LYS A 190 15.42 5.97 -7.39
N VAL A 191 14.66 5.31 -8.29
CA VAL A 191 14.80 3.88 -8.58
C VAL A 191 16.11 3.58 -9.30
N MET A 192 16.51 4.40 -10.29
CA MET A 192 17.73 4.19 -11.06
C MET A 192 18.99 4.38 -10.21
N VAL A 193 19.00 5.35 -9.30
CA VAL A 193 20.10 5.52 -8.32
C VAL A 193 20.26 4.27 -7.46
N GLN A 194 19.15 3.71 -6.94
CA GLN A 194 19.20 2.47 -6.18
C GLN A 194 19.66 1.29 -7.03
N TRP A 195 19.29 1.24 -8.31
CA TRP A 195 19.69 0.17 -9.24
C TRP A 195 21.19 0.19 -9.55
N ILE A 196 21.78 1.37 -9.72
CA ILE A 196 23.21 1.54 -10.00
C ILE A 196 24.05 1.19 -8.78
N ASN A 197 23.55 1.46 -7.57
CA ASN A 197 24.23 1.19 -6.31
C ASN A 197 24.02 -0.25 -5.78
N LYS A 198 23.44 -1.16 -6.60
CA LYS A 198 23.32 -2.60 -6.29
C LYS A 198 24.58 -3.37 -6.66
#